data_AF-A0A662C9T0-F1
#
_entry.id   AF-A0A662C9T0-F1
#
_cell.length_a   1.000
_cell.length_b   1.000
_cell.length_c   1.000
_cell.angle_alpha   90.00
_cell.angle_beta   90.00
_cell.angle_gamma   90.00
#
_symmetry.space_group_name_H-M   'P 1'
#
loop_
_entity.id
_entity.type
_entity.pdbx_description
1 polymer ?
#
loop_
_entity_poly.entity_id
_entity_poly.type
_entity_poly.pdbx_seq_one_letter_code
_entity_poly.pdbx_strand_id
1 'polypeptide(L)'
;MTRTYQILKGVIILISSLLAFACSQKPLPGNIVTIEEVRTLFADPPSEYRSAPLWDWNEQITEEGIDFQMKEFKKVGIGGVFVHPRPGLLTEYLSDDWFRLFDYTVQKGKELDMKVWIYDENSYPSGFAGGHVPAEMPDSYKHGTGLRVYTLDAVDVLPSDDLEVVLKKTENGFVDITNSIENEKGNKGTYYFFEKTYPEKSPWYGGFSYVDLLYKG
;
A
#
# COMPACT_ATOMS: atom_id res chain seq x y z
N MET A 1 14.68 -33.61 57.29
CA MET A 1 14.16 -33.64 55.90
C MET A 1 12.81 -32.89 55.75
N THR A 2 12.52 -31.91 56.61
CA THR A 2 11.16 -31.33 56.76
C THR A 2 11.09 -29.82 56.49
N ARG A 3 12.19 -29.09 56.68
CA ARG A 3 12.24 -27.62 56.52
C ARG A 3 12.38 -27.18 55.05
N THR A 4 13.17 -27.92 54.27
CA THR A 4 13.36 -27.68 52.83
C THR A 4 12.07 -27.92 52.02
N TYR A 5 11.25 -28.89 52.46
CA TYR A 5 9.98 -29.22 51.80
C TYR A 5 8.89 -28.16 52.01
N GLN A 6 8.89 -27.50 53.17
CA GLN A 6 7.96 -26.40 53.44
C GLN A 6 8.32 -25.12 52.65
N ILE A 7 9.62 -24.83 52.51
CA ILE A 7 10.09 -23.70 51.69
C ILE A 7 9.77 -23.94 50.21
N LEU A 8 9.99 -25.16 49.71
CA LEU A 8 9.67 -25.51 48.33
C LEU A 8 8.15 -25.42 48.04
N LYS A 9 7.31 -25.86 48.99
CA LYS A 9 5.84 -25.70 48.89
C LYS A 9 5.42 -24.22 48.89
N GLY A 10 6.01 -23.39 49.74
CA GLY A 10 5.73 -21.95 49.78
C GLY A 10 6.11 -21.22 48.49
N VAL A 11 7.27 -21.55 47.92
CA VAL A 11 7.74 -20.98 46.64
C VAL A 11 6.89 -21.45 45.47
N ILE A 12 6.48 -22.72 45.43
CA ILE A 12 5.59 -23.24 44.38
C ILE A 12 4.21 -22.57 44.44
N ILE A 13 3.65 -22.34 45.63
CA ILE A 13 2.36 -21.64 45.81
C ILE A 13 2.48 -20.16 45.37
N LEU A 14 3.58 -19.49 45.68
CA LEU A 14 3.82 -18.10 45.26
C LEU A 14 3.95 -17.99 43.74
N ILE A 15 4.70 -18.89 43.09
CA ILE A 15 4.88 -18.92 41.63
C ILE A 15 3.57 -19.27 40.91
N SER A 16 2.78 -20.20 41.45
CA SER A 16 1.46 -20.55 40.88
C SER A 16 0.42 -19.43 41.05
N SER A 17 0.50 -18.64 42.13
CA SER A 17 -0.32 -17.43 42.27
C SER A 17 0.09 -16.30 41.32
N LEU A 18 1.38 -16.13 41.03
CA LEU A 18 1.88 -15.14 40.06
C LEU A 18 1.54 -15.52 38.60
N LEU A 19 1.55 -16.81 38.27
CA LEU A 19 1.14 -17.31 36.95
C LEU A 19 -0.38 -17.22 36.73
N ALA A 20 -1.19 -17.32 37.79
CA ALA A 20 -2.65 -17.15 37.69
C ALA A 20 -3.07 -15.70 37.36
N PHE A 21 -2.26 -14.70 37.73
CA PHE A 21 -2.48 -13.30 37.34
C PHE A 21 -1.84 -12.93 35.99
N ALA A 22 -0.90 -13.72 35.48
CA ALA A 22 -0.24 -13.49 34.19
C ALA A 22 -1.06 -13.97 32.98
N CYS A 23 -2.14 -14.74 33.20
CA CYS A 23 -3.01 -15.28 32.16
C CYS A 23 -4.43 -14.70 32.16
N SER A 24 -4.63 -13.47 32.62
CA SER A 24 -5.79 -12.69 32.16
C SER A 24 -5.46 -12.10 30.80
N GLN A 25 -5.76 -12.84 29.73
CA GLN A 25 -5.97 -12.19 28.43
C GLN A 25 -7.06 -11.14 28.65
N LYS A 26 -6.71 -9.85 28.57
CA LYS A 26 -7.74 -8.82 28.45
C LYS A 26 -8.58 -9.22 27.23
N PRO A 27 -9.90 -9.39 27.37
CA PRO A 27 -10.74 -9.63 26.20
C PRO A 27 -10.47 -8.50 25.20
N LEU A 28 -10.30 -8.86 23.93
CA LEU A 28 -10.18 -7.88 22.87
C LEU A 28 -11.38 -6.93 22.99
N PRO A 29 -11.18 -5.61 23.15
CA PRO A 29 -12.28 -4.66 23.10
C PRO A 29 -12.79 -4.73 21.67
N GLY A 30 -13.96 -5.33 21.49
CA GLY A 30 -14.31 -5.85 20.17
C GLY A 30 -15.78 -5.78 19.85
N ASN A 31 -16.68 -5.99 20.80
CA ASN A 31 -18.10 -5.82 20.52
C ASN A 31 -18.78 -5.24 21.75
N ILE A 32 -19.40 -4.07 21.58
CA ILE A 32 -20.48 -3.66 22.48
C ILE A 32 -21.61 -4.68 22.27
N VAL A 33 -21.97 -5.43 23.31
CA VAL A 33 -22.91 -6.56 23.18
C VAL A 33 -24.31 -6.19 23.69
N THR A 34 -24.42 -5.11 24.47
CA THR A 34 -25.69 -4.69 25.11
C THR A 34 -26.08 -3.26 24.78
N ILE A 35 -27.40 -3.00 24.78
CA ILE A 35 -27.95 -1.64 24.60
C ILE A 35 -27.50 -0.68 25.71
N GLU A 36 -27.24 -1.20 26.91
CA GLU A 36 -26.83 -0.38 28.06
C GLU A 36 -25.38 0.11 27.92
N GLU A 37 -24.49 -0.74 27.41
CA GLU A 37 -23.14 -0.35 27.03
C GLU A 37 -23.16 0.69 25.90
N VAL A 38 -23.99 0.50 24.87
CA VAL A 38 -24.15 1.50 23.81
C VAL A 38 -24.58 2.84 24.40
N ARG A 39 -25.63 2.86 25.24
CA ARG A 39 -26.13 4.09 25.88
C ARG A 39 -25.05 4.79 26.70
N THR A 40 -24.25 4.02 27.43
CA THR A 40 -23.16 4.54 28.26
C THR A 40 -22.07 5.20 27.42
N LEU A 41 -21.69 4.57 26.31
CA LEU A 41 -20.59 5.04 25.45
C LEU A 41 -21.05 6.04 24.37
N PHE A 42 -22.35 6.20 24.13
CA PHE A 42 -22.87 6.97 22.99
C PHE A 42 -22.45 8.45 23.01
N ALA A 43 -22.45 9.07 24.20
CA ALA A 43 -22.10 10.48 24.34
C ALA A 43 -20.60 10.75 24.16
N ASP A 44 -19.75 9.79 24.55
CA ASP A 44 -18.29 9.88 24.49
C ASP A 44 -17.70 8.50 24.15
N PRO A 45 -17.73 8.11 22.86
CA PRO A 45 -17.27 6.78 22.47
C PRO A 45 -15.74 6.66 22.57
N PRO A 46 -15.21 5.47 22.88
CA PRO A 46 -13.77 5.22 22.83
C PRO A 46 -13.22 5.36 21.41
N SER A 47 -11.91 5.52 21.29
CA SER A 47 -11.22 5.81 20.03
C SER A 47 -11.45 4.80 18.90
N GLU A 48 -11.77 3.55 19.21
CA GLU A 48 -12.12 2.51 18.22
C GLU A 48 -13.42 2.77 17.46
N TYR A 49 -14.30 3.63 17.99
CA TYR A 49 -15.56 4.03 17.33
C TYR A 49 -15.54 5.48 16.84
N ARG A 50 -14.40 6.16 16.93
CA ARG A 50 -14.20 7.53 16.43
C ARG A 50 -13.61 7.50 15.02
N SER A 51 -13.65 8.65 14.34
CA SER A 51 -13.04 8.78 13.01
C SER A 51 -11.53 8.56 13.06
N ALA A 52 -11.01 8.01 11.97
CA ALA A 52 -9.58 7.87 11.72
C ALA A 52 -9.29 8.27 10.26
N PRO A 53 -8.98 9.55 9.98
CA PRO A 53 -8.72 10.01 8.62
C PRO A 53 -7.34 9.55 8.11
N LEU A 54 -7.17 9.63 6.79
CA LEU A 54 -5.84 9.66 6.18
C LEU A 54 -5.14 10.95 6.63
N TRP A 55 -3.91 10.82 7.11
CA TRP A 55 -3.06 11.91 7.51
C TRP A 55 -1.85 11.96 6.59
N ASP A 56 -1.91 12.90 5.66
CA ASP A 56 -0.93 13.06 4.60
C ASP A 56 0.42 13.50 5.18
N TRP A 57 1.44 12.66 5.02
CA TRP A 57 2.84 13.01 5.21
C TRP A 57 3.40 13.44 3.84
N ASN A 58 3.48 14.74 3.61
CA ASN A 58 3.89 15.35 2.35
C ASN A 58 4.80 16.57 2.54
N GLU A 59 5.58 16.56 3.63
CA GLU A 59 6.49 17.64 4.01
C GLU A 59 7.76 17.06 4.65
N GLN A 60 8.59 17.91 5.26
CA GLN A 60 9.61 17.46 6.19
C GLN A 60 8.92 17.05 7.50
N ILE A 61 8.90 15.76 7.79
CA ILE A 61 8.28 15.25 9.01
C ILE A 61 9.22 15.47 10.19
N THR A 62 8.65 15.97 11.29
CA THR A 62 9.35 16.32 12.54
C THR A 62 8.55 15.85 13.74
N GLU A 63 9.22 15.58 14.86
CA GLU A 63 8.55 15.20 16.10
C GLU A 63 7.62 16.32 16.58
N GLU A 64 8.05 17.59 16.48
CA GLU A 64 7.24 18.76 16.86
C GLU A 64 5.95 18.86 16.04
N GLY A 65 6.03 18.60 14.73
CA GLY A 65 4.87 18.58 13.83
C GLY A 65 3.89 17.46 14.18
N ILE A 66 4.41 16.24 14.39
CA ILE A 66 3.63 15.09 14.86
C ILE A 66 2.92 15.44 16.18
N ASP A 67 3.65 16.01 17.13
CA ASP A 67 3.15 16.38 18.45
C ASP A 67 2.01 17.38 18.36
N PHE A 68 2.18 18.43 17.54
CA PHE A 68 1.17 19.44 17.32
C PHE A 68 -0.09 18.87 16.66
N GLN A 69 0.07 18.16 15.53
CA GLN A 69 -1.05 17.67 14.74
C GLN A 69 -1.86 16.62 15.51
N MET A 70 -1.21 15.66 16.17
CA MET A 70 -1.93 14.64 16.94
C MET A 70 -2.68 15.21 18.14
N LYS A 71 -2.14 16.24 18.82
CA LYS A 71 -2.86 16.94 19.90
C LYS A 71 -4.09 17.67 19.37
N GLU A 72 -3.98 18.36 18.24
CA GLU A 72 -5.14 19.03 17.62
C GLU A 72 -6.17 18.02 17.11
N PHE A 73 -5.76 16.87 16.55
CA PHE A 73 -6.66 15.79 16.18
C PHE A 73 -7.44 15.25 17.39
N LYS A 74 -6.75 14.98 18.50
CA LYS A 74 -7.40 14.51 19.73
C LYS A 74 -8.41 15.52 20.27
N LYS A 75 -8.05 16.80 20.26
CA LYS A 75 -8.90 17.91 20.74
C LYS A 75 -10.21 18.03 19.98
N VAL A 76 -10.23 17.72 18.69
CA VAL A 76 -11.45 17.70 17.86
C VAL A 76 -12.17 16.35 17.85
N GLY A 77 -11.69 15.37 18.62
CA GLY A 77 -12.35 14.09 18.83
C GLY A 77 -12.02 12.99 17.82
N ILE A 78 -10.93 13.12 17.06
CA ILE A 78 -10.40 12.05 16.20
C ILE A 78 -9.82 10.94 17.10
N GLY A 79 -10.17 9.68 16.79
CA GLY A 79 -9.73 8.50 17.54
C GLY A 79 -8.53 7.79 16.95
N GLY A 80 -8.11 8.15 15.75
CA GLY A 80 -6.93 7.55 15.13
C GLY A 80 -6.54 8.23 13.84
N VAL A 81 -5.50 7.73 13.19
CA VAL A 81 -4.99 8.22 11.91
C VAL A 81 -4.44 7.07 11.10
N PHE A 82 -4.55 7.18 9.78
CA PHE A 82 -3.78 6.40 8.83
C PHE A 82 -2.69 7.30 8.28
N VAL A 83 -1.46 7.10 8.73
CA VAL A 83 -0.29 7.85 8.25
C VAL A 83 -0.09 7.50 6.78
N HIS A 84 -0.25 8.50 5.91
CA HIS A 84 -0.28 8.31 4.46
C HIS A 84 0.81 9.15 3.79
N PRO A 85 1.93 8.54 3.38
CA PRO A 85 2.92 9.21 2.55
C PRO A 85 2.33 9.71 1.22
N ARG A 86 2.58 10.97 0.86
CA ARG A 86 2.03 11.62 -0.35
C ARG A 86 3.11 12.42 -1.09
N PRO A 87 2.90 12.77 -2.37
CA PRO A 87 3.89 13.55 -3.12
C PRO A 87 4.19 14.88 -2.42
N GLY A 88 5.47 15.21 -2.27
CA GLY A 88 5.94 16.35 -1.46
C GLY A 88 6.68 15.94 -0.19
N LEU A 89 6.61 14.66 0.21
CA LEU A 89 7.35 14.11 1.34
C LEU A 89 8.86 14.34 1.18
N LEU A 90 9.46 15.07 2.12
CA LEU A 90 10.89 15.35 2.15
C LEU A 90 11.65 14.34 3.02
N THR A 91 11.01 13.80 4.05
CA THR A 91 11.54 12.66 4.82
C THR A 91 11.51 11.40 3.96
N GLU A 92 12.67 10.92 3.52
CA GLU A 92 12.79 9.78 2.61
C GLU A 92 11.97 8.56 3.07
N TYR A 93 11.07 8.09 2.21
CA TYR A 93 10.18 6.96 2.51
C TYR A 93 10.97 5.67 2.73
N LEU A 94 10.64 4.94 3.80
CA LEU A 94 11.34 3.73 4.28
C LEU A 94 12.81 3.95 4.72
N SER A 95 13.25 5.19 4.91
CA SER A 95 14.53 5.47 5.58
C SER A 95 14.46 5.16 7.09
N ASP A 96 15.63 5.04 7.72
CA ASP A 96 15.74 4.92 9.17
C ASP A 96 15.02 6.07 9.91
N ASP A 97 15.11 7.29 9.38
CA ASP A 97 14.43 8.46 9.94
C ASP A 97 12.91 8.37 9.78
N TRP A 98 12.41 7.87 8.66
CA TRP A 98 10.98 7.63 8.47
C TRP A 98 10.44 6.63 9.49
N PHE A 99 11.13 5.49 9.68
CA PHE A 99 10.74 4.50 10.68
C PHE A 99 10.82 5.02 12.11
N ARG A 100 11.84 5.82 12.44
CA ARG A 100 11.97 6.48 13.74
C ARG A 100 10.80 7.43 14.02
N LEU A 101 10.43 8.26 13.04
CA LEU A 101 9.30 9.20 13.15
C LEU A 101 7.96 8.46 13.19
N PHE A 102 7.83 7.35 12.47
CA PHE A 102 6.65 6.49 12.56
C PHE A 102 6.51 5.86 13.95
N ASP A 103 7.60 5.33 14.53
CA ASP A 103 7.58 4.81 15.91
C ASP A 103 7.21 5.92 16.90
N TYR A 104 7.81 7.11 16.78
CA TYR A 104 7.43 8.27 17.58
C TYR A 104 5.92 8.57 17.50
N THR A 105 5.36 8.52 16.29
CA THR A 105 3.94 8.71 16.04
C THR A 105 3.09 7.64 16.73
N VAL A 106 3.51 6.38 16.69
CA VAL A 106 2.85 5.28 17.41
C VAL A 106 2.90 5.49 18.93
N GLN A 107 4.03 5.92 19.48
CA GLN A 107 4.13 6.24 20.91
C GLN A 107 3.20 7.40 21.30
N LYS A 108 3.17 8.47 20.48
CA LYS A 108 2.26 9.60 20.67
C LYS A 108 0.79 9.19 20.60
N GLY A 109 0.45 8.29 19.67
CA GLY A 109 -0.88 7.69 19.59
C GLY A 109 -1.27 6.99 20.87
N LYS A 110 -0.38 6.18 21.46
CA LYS A 110 -0.63 5.52 22.75
C LYS A 110 -0.86 6.53 23.88
N GLU A 111 -0.05 7.59 23.94
CA GLU A 111 -0.18 8.65 24.95
C GLU A 111 -1.54 9.36 24.89
N LEU A 112 -2.06 9.59 23.68
CA LEU A 112 -3.30 10.31 23.44
C LEU A 112 -4.54 9.42 23.36
N ASP A 113 -4.39 8.11 23.58
CA ASP A 113 -5.42 7.10 23.29
C ASP A 113 -5.97 7.29 21.86
N MET A 114 -5.09 7.22 20.87
CA MET A 114 -5.39 7.26 19.44
C MET A 114 -4.78 6.05 18.74
N LYS A 115 -5.50 5.48 17.77
CA LYS A 115 -5.01 4.37 16.94
C LYS A 115 -4.18 4.91 15.78
N VAL A 116 -2.99 4.37 15.56
CA VAL A 116 -2.11 4.74 14.46
C VAL A 116 -1.99 3.56 13.52
N TRP A 117 -2.26 3.81 12.23
CA TRP A 117 -2.18 2.82 11.17
C TRP A 117 -1.19 3.29 10.11
N ILE A 118 -0.48 2.34 9.51
CA ILE A 118 0.39 2.58 8.36
C ILE A 118 -0.44 2.45 7.08
N TYR A 119 -0.32 3.41 6.17
CA TYR A 119 -0.61 3.19 4.76
C TYR A 119 0.65 2.63 4.10
N ASP A 120 0.58 1.45 3.50
CA ASP A 120 1.72 0.64 3.09
C ASP A 120 2.40 1.10 1.78
N GLU A 121 2.12 2.33 1.33
CA GLU A 121 2.62 2.85 0.06
C GLU A 121 2.89 4.36 0.11
N ASN A 122 3.88 4.79 -0.68
CA ASN A 122 4.09 6.18 -1.05
C ASN A 122 3.92 6.38 -2.56
N SER A 123 2.74 6.72 -3.08
CA SER A 123 1.55 7.17 -2.36
C SER A 123 0.36 6.21 -2.41
N TYR A 124 -0.08 5.79 -3.60
CA TYR A 124 -1.05 4.70 -3.84
C TYR A 124 -1.13 4.45 -5.35
N PRO A 125 -1.63 3.31 -5.84
CA PRO A 125 -1.95 2.08 -5.13
C PRO A 125 -0.69 1.29 -4.72
N SER A 126 -0.83 0.36 -3.76
CA SER A 126 0.30 -0.43 -3.24
C SER A 126 0.96 -1.32 -4.32
N GLY A 127 2.29 -1.39 -4.32
CA GLY A 127 3.07 -2.34 -5.11
C GLY A 127 4.44 -1.84 -5.57
N PHE A 128 4.64 -0.52 -5.61
CA PHE A 128 5.90 0.08 -6.09
C PHE A 128 6.79 0.59 -4.95
N ALA A 129 6.29 0.62 -3.72
CA ALA A 129 7.00 1.01 -2.49
C ALA A 129 7.74 2.35 -2.65
N GLY A 130 7.06 3.40 -3.10
CA GLY A 130 7.70 4.70 -3.34
C GLY A 130 8.74 4.73 -4.46
N GLY A 131 8.77 3.71 -5.30
CA GLY A 131 9.73 3.55 -6.40
C GLY A 131 10.87 2.58 -6.09
N HIS A 132 10.97 2.08 -4.84
CA HIS A 132 12.03 1.15 -4.44
C HIS A 132 11.93 -0.18 -5.20
N VAL A 133 10.71 -0.72 -5.40
CA VAL A 133 10.53 -1.99 -6.14
C VAL A 133 11.04 -1.89 -7.59
N PRO A 134 10.59 -0.94 -8.43
CA PRO A 134 11.11 -0.83 -9.79
C PRO A 134 12.58 -0.41 -9.87
N ALA A 135 13.14 0.24 -8.84
CA ALA A 135 14.56 0.56 -8.76
C ALA A 135 15.42 -0.69 -8.54
N GLU A 136 15.03 -1.55 -7.60
CA GLU A 136 15.78 -2.76 -7.24
C GLU A 136 15.45 -3.97 -8.12
N MET A 137 14.24 -4.00 -8.70
CA MET A 137 13.75 -5.04 -9.59
C MET A 137 13.27 -4.44 -10.91
N PRO A 138 14.18 -4.08 -11.85
CA PRO A 138 13.81 -3.39 -13.09
C PRO A 138 12.86 -4.18 -14.00
N ASP A 139 12.81 -5.50 -13.88
CA ASP A 139 11.89 -6.34 -14.66
C ASP A 139 10.44 -6.23 -14.17
N SER A 140 10.21 -5.66 -12.99
CA SER A 140 8.88 -5.54 -12.38
C SER A 140 7.87 -4.71 -13.19
N TYR A 141 8.27 -4.00 -14.25
CA TYR A 141 7.35 -3.18 -15.07
C TYR A 141 7.57 -3.33 -16.59
N LYS A 142 8.35 -4.32 -17.04
CA LYS A 142 8.81 -4.44 -18.44
C LYS A 142 7.95 -5.33 -19.34
N HIS A 143 6.89 -5.95 -18.86
CA HIS A 143 6.17 -6.98 -19.62
C HIS A 143 5.04 -6.43 -20.51
N GLY A 144 4.81 -5.11 -20.47
CA GLY A 144 3.74 -4.44 -21.19
C GLY A 144 2.39 -4.63 -20.51
N THR A 145 1.61 -3.55 -20.46
CA THR A 145 0.34 -3.50 -19.71
C THR A 145 -0.89 -3.39 -20.59
N GLY A 146 -0.71 -3.29 -21.91
CA GLY A 146 -1.83 -3.19 -22.84
C GLY A 146 -1.39 -3.23 -24.30
N LEU A 147 -2.40 -3.07 -25.17
CA LEU A 147 -2.21 -2.94 -26.61
C LEU A 147 -2.83 -1.62 -27.08
N ARG A 148 -2.08 -0.87 -27.89
CA ARG A 148 -2.59 0.30 -28.64
C ARG A 148 -2.76 -0.08 -30.09
N VAL A 149 -3.89 0.31 -30.68
CA VAL A 149 -4.22 -0.04 -32.07
C VAL A 149 -4.07 1.17 -32.98
N TYR A 150 -3.38 0.98 -34.09
CA TYR A 150 -3.31 1.91 -35.21
C TYR A 150 -3.96 1.28 -36.43
N THR A 151 -4.73 2.06 -37.20
CA THR A 151 -5.34 1.61 -38.44
C THR A 151 -4.76 2.40 -39.61
N LEU A 152 -4.10 1.72 -40.55
CA LEU A 152 -3.48 2.34 -41.73
C LEU A 152 -3.91 1.64 -43.01
N ASP A 153 -3.82 2.34 -44.14
CA ASP A 153 -4.20 1.82 -45.45
C ASP A 153 -3.04 1.17 -46.24
N ALA A 154 -1.85 1.11 -45.63
CA ALA A 154 -0.63 0.52 -46.17
C ALA A 154 0.35 0.17 -45.02
N VAL A 155 1.38 -0.61 -45.33
CA VAL A 155 2.43 -1.03 -44.37
C VAL A 155 3.79 -0.37 -44.62
N ASP A 156 3.88 0.57 -45.56
CA ASP A 156 5.15 1.17 -46.00
C ASP A 156 5.86 1.96 -44.89
N VAL A 157 5.09 2.54 -43.96
CA VAL A 157 5.59 3.24 -42.77
C VAL A 157 4.87 2.67 -41.55
N LEU A 158 5.63 2.01 -40.68
CA LEU A 158 5.10 1.41 -39.47
C LEU A 158 4.82 2.50 -38.42
N PRO A 159 3.74 2.36 -37.62
CA PRO A 159 3.42 3.34 -36.58
C PRO A 159 4.31 3.22 -35.33
N SER A 160 4.99 2.09 -35.15
CA SER A 160 5.88 1.80 -34.03
C SER A 160 6.87 0.69 -34.39
N ASP A 161 7.99 0.65 -33.68
CA ASP A 161 8.99 -0.43 -33.75
C ASP A 161 8.66 -1.60 -32.80
N ASP A 162 7.71 -1.43 -31.87
CA ASP A 162 7.32 -2.45 -30.87
C ASP A 162 5.91 -3.01 -31.13
N LEU A 163 5.74 -3.57 -32.32
CA LEU A 163 4.50 -4.19 -32.77
C LEU A 163 4.42 -5.64 -32.27
N GLU A 164 3.38 -5.95 -31.51
CA GLU A 164 3.10 -7.30 -31.03
C GLU A 164 2.29 -8.11 -32.07
N VAL A 165 1.31 -7.48 -32.72
CA VAL A 165 0.43 -8.13 -33.71
C VAL A 165 0.12 -7.18 -34.85
N VAL A 166 0.12 -7.67 -36.09
CA VAL A 166 -0.36 -6.93 -37.26
C VAL A 166 -1.39 -7.76 -38.02
N LEU A 167 -2.58 -7.20 -38.20
CA LEU A 167 -3.70 -7.86 -38.88
C LEU A 167 -4.07 -7.13 -40.16
N LYS A 168 -4.25 -7.86 -41.27
CA LYS A 168 -4.86 -7.36 -42.50
C LYS A 168 -6.34 -7.67 -42.51
N LYS A 169 -7.18 -6.67 -42.77
CA LYS A 169 -8.63 -6.86 -42.95
C LYS A 169 -8.91 -7.52 -44.30
N THR A 170 -9.79 -8.52 -44.28
CA THR A 170 -10.32 -9.19 -45.46
C THR A 170 -11.84 -9.04 -45.52
N GLU A 171 -12.49 -9.53 -46.58
CA GLU A 171 -13.95 -9.50 -46.70
C GLU A 171 -14.66 -10.22 -45.54
N ASN A 172 -14.06 -11.30 -45.03
CA ASN A 172 -14.66 -12.20 -44.04
C ASN A 172 -13.99 -12.13 -42.65
N GLY A 173 -13.12 -11.14 -42.40
CA GLY A 173 -12.47 -10.97 -41.10
C GLY A 173 -11.06 -10.42 -41.19
N PHE A 174 -10.11 -11.12 -40.56
CA PHE A 174 -8.72 -10.69 -40.41
C PHE A 174 -7.76 -11.84 -40.68
N VAL A 175 -6.60 -11.52 -41.25
CA VAL A 175 -5.46 -12.43 -41.37
C VAL A 175 -4.30 -11.84 -40.58
N ASP A 176 -3.69 -12.66 -39.71
CA ASP A 176 -2.47 -12.30 -39.02
C ASP A 176 -1.29 -12.32 -40.00
N ILE A 177 -0.66 -11.15 -40.15
CA ILE A 177 0.50 -10.95 -41.02
C ILE A 177 1.74 -10.52 -40.23
N THR A 178 1.74 -10.67 -38.90
CA THR A 178 2.80 -10.19 -38.00
C THR A 178 4.20 -10.62 -38.46
N ASN A 179 4.35 -11.88 -38.87
CA ASN A 179 5.62 -12.44 -39.34
C ASN A 179 5.84 -12.32 -40.86
N SER A 180 4.96 -11.61 -41.57
CA SER A 180 4.98 -11.52 -43.04
C SER A 180 4.61 -10.12 -43.56
N ILE A 181 4.80 -9.08 -42.76
CA ILE A 181 4.46 -7.68 -43.09
C ILE A 181 5.15 -7.24 -44.39
N GLU A 182 6.40 -7.67 -44.60
CA GLU A 182 7.20 -7.35 -45.79
C GLU A 182 6.52 -7.74 -47.11
N ASN A 183 5.71 -8.79 -47.11
CA ASN A 183 4.98 -9.24 -48.30
C ASN A 183 3.83 -8.28 -48.70
N GLU A 184 3.47 -7.34 -47.81
CA GLU A 184 2.38 -6.38 -48.01
C GLU A 184 2.88 -4.98 -48.37
N LYS A 185 4.21 -4.76 -48.45
CA LYS A 185 4.78 -3.46 -48.85
C LYS A 185 4.35 -3.06 -50.27
N GLY A 186 3.97 -1.80 -50.45
CA GLY A 186 3.41 -1.28 -51.69
C GLY A 186 1.95 -1.67 -51.96
N ASN A 187 1.35 -2.57 -51.17
CA ASN A 187 -0.05 -2.96 -51.33
C ASN A 187 -0.97 -2.04 -50.51
N LYS A 188 -2.07 -1.60 -51.13
CA LYS A 188 -3.16 -0.94 -50.41
C LYS A 188 -4.10 -1.96 -49.78
N GLY A 189 -4.58 -1.65 -48.58
CA GLY A 189 -5.54 -2.46 -47.83
C GLY A 189 -5.71 -1.89 -46.43
N THR A 190 -6.70 -2.34 -45.65
CA THR A 190 -6.84 -1.86 -44.27
C THR A 190 -6.07 -2.78 -43.32
N TYR A 191 -5.10 -2.23 -42.61
CA TYR A 191 -4.22 -2.92 -41.67
C TYR A 191 -4.42 -2.38 -40.25
N TYR A 192 -4.34 -3.28 -39.26
CA TYR A 192 -4.46 -2.99 -37.84
C TYR A 192 -3.15 -3.39 -37.17
N PHE A 193 -2.47 -2.43 -36.57
CA PHE A 193 -1.20 -2.62 -35.89
C PHE A 193 -1.42 -2.50 -34.39
N PHE A 194 -1.10 -3.56 -33.65
CA PHE A 194 -1.20 -3.62 -32.21
C PHE A 194 0.19 -3.46 -31.62
N GLU A 195 0.46 -2.29 -31.05
CA GLU A 195 1.69 -1.97 -30.33
C GLU A 195 1.52 -2.35 -28.86
N LYS A 196 2.56 -2.95 -28.25
CA LYS A 196 2.59 -3.18 -26.80
C LYS A 196 2.81 -1.85 -26.08
N THR A 197 1.96 -1.54 -25.10
CA THR A 197 2.09 -0.32 -24.31
C THR A 197 2.72 -0.60 -22.96
N TYR A 198 3.53 0.34 -22.48
CA TYR A 198 4.19 0.27 -21.18
C TYR A 198 3.72 1.44 -20.30
N PRO A 199 3.63 1.26 -18.98
CA PRO A 199 3.29 2.35 -18.09
C PRO A 199 4.36 3.44 -18.17
N GLU A 200 3.93 4.69 -18.31
CA GLU A 200 4.84 5.82 -18.31
C GLU A 200 5.48 6.02 -16.93
N LYS A 201 6.66 6.65 -16.94
CA LYS A 201 7.27 7.12 -15.70
C LYS A 201 6.49 8.29 -15.14
N SER A 202 6.29 8.32 -13.83
CA SER A 202 5.59 9.41 -13.17
C SER A 202 6.23 9.74 -11.83
N PRO A 203 6.28 11.03 -11.42
CA PRO A 203 6.62 11.40 -10.04
C PRO A 203 5.73 10.70 -9.01
N TRP A 204 4.51 10.33 -9.40
CA TRP A 204 3.58 9.56 -8.59
C TRP A 204 4.11 8.17 -8.18
N TYR A 205 4.99 7.59 -9.00
CA TYR A 205 5.63 6.28 -8.76
C TYR A 205 7.11 6.42 -8.39
N GLY A 206 7.50 7.51 -7.70
CA GLY A 206 8.90 7.77 -7.35
C GLY A 206 9.81 8.03 -8.56
N GLY A 207 9.24 8.49 -9.69
CA GLY A 207 9.97 8.70 -10.95
C GLY A 207 10.12 7.44 -11.81
N PHE A 208 9.55 6.31 -11.38
CA PHE A 208 9.49 5.06 -12.14
C PHE A 208 8.10 4.86 -12.76
N SER A 209 7.87 3.67 -13.30
CA SER A 209 6.59 3.17 -13.79
C SER A 209 5.92 2.33 -12.71
N TYR A 210 4.59 2.20 -12.76
CA TYR A 210 3.88 1.24 -11.91
C TYR A 210 4.30 -0.19 -12.25
N VAL A 211 4.33 -1.05 -11.22
CA VAL A 211 4.72 -2.45 -11.36
C VAL A 211 3.63 -3.28 -12.04
N ASP A 212 4.04 -4.30 -12.79
CA ASP A 212 3.18 -5.31 -13.37
C ASP A 212 2.91 -6.41 -12.34
N LEU A 213 1.69 -6.39 -11.80
CA LEU A 213 1.21 -7.37 -10.83
C LEU A 213 0.57 -8.61 -11.48
N LEU A 214 0.46 -8.65 -12.81
CA LEU A 214 -0.11 -9.78 -13.56
C LEU A 214 0.97 -10.75 -14.04
N TYR A 215 2.19 -10.26 -14.26
CA TYR A 215 3.32 -11.10 -14.60
C TYR A 215 3.77 -11.95 -13.39
N LYS A 216 4.00 -13.25 -13.63
CA LYS A 216 4.53 -14.14 -12.60
C LYS A 216 6.05 -13.99 -12.51
N GLY A 217 6.53 -13.53 -11.36
CA GLY A 217 7.96 -13.47 -11.02
C GLY A 217 8.60 -14.83 -10.78
#